data_AF-A0A2V7EXJ9-F1
#
_entry.id   AF-A0A2V7EXJ9-F1
#
_cell.length_a   1.000
_cell.length_b   1.000
_cell.length_c   1.000
_cell.angle_alpha   90.00
_cell.angle_beta   90.00
_cell.angle_gamma   90.00
#
_symmetry.space_group_name_H-M   'P 1'
#
loop_
_entity.id
_entity.type
_entity.pdbx_description
1 polymer ?
#
loop_
_entity_poly.entity_id
_entity_poly.type
_entity_poly.pdbx_seq_one_letter_code
_entity_poly.pdbx_strand_id
1 'polypeptide(L)'
;MRSAAAARRRRSTCCGGCSRQADAVPLRTRRHPARVRCLRAASAPRRRGLAAYLLDQRGHGRSGGRRGYLSRFSQLLGDLQAFRRAVRLRTQGPQVLLGHSFGGLVTLRYLETQPSDPIAAAVISSPWLALAFRPPAWKRVAGRVLQDLWATFPVPFSLDTEHLSRDPAINTAYGEDPAVHGVMSPGGWREIKWAQGAVIADGQRIESPLLFLLAGEDRIADAHLGRAFADGLKGTVQVRWYPEMYHEILHDPQRERVFQEMLQFVDARIGHA
;
A
#
# COMPACT_ATOMS: atom_id res chain seq x y z
N MET A 1 -50.41 59.40 31.88
CA MET A 1 -49.66 60.04 30.77
C MET A 1 -48.69 59.00 30.23
N ARG A 2 -49.11 58.21 29.23
CA ARG A 2 -48.90 58.38 27.78
C ARG A 2 -47.43 58.30 27.32
N SER A 3 -47.22 57.38 26.37
CA SER A 3 -46.20 57.30 25.31
C SER A 3 -45.01 56.38 25.63
N ALA A 4 -44.87 55.14 25.14
CA ALA A 4 -45.02 54.51 23.82
C ALA A 4 -43.71 54.44 22.99
N ALA A 5 -43.49 53.24 22.43
CA ALA A 5 -42.62 52.88 21.30
C ALA A 5 -41.10 52.84 21.57
N ALA A 6 -40.28 51.92 21.04
CA ALA A 6 -40.49 50.91 20.01
C ALA A 6 -39.53 49.74 20.23
N ALA A 7 -40.02 48.53 19.98
CA ALA A 7 -39.21 47.35 19.74
C ALA A 7 -38.49 47.49 18.39
N ARG A 8 -37.19 47.17 18.34
CA ARG A 8 -36.55 46.64 17.13
C ARG A 8 -35.42 45.68 17.49
N ARG A 9 -35.76 44.40 17.43
CA ARG A 9 -34.83 43.29 17.24
C ARG A 9 -34.01 43.57 15.98
N ARG A 10 -32.68 43.57 16.07
CA ARG A 10 -31.83 43.43 14.88
C ARG A 10 -31.56 41.94 14.68
N ARG A 11 -32.28 41.34 13.72
CA ARG A 11 -31.78 40.22 12.93
C ARG A 11 -31.33 40.82 11.60
N SER A 12 -30.09 40.59 11.19
CA SER A 12 -29.72 40.57 9.78
C SER A 12 -28.35 39.92 9.59
N THR A 13 -28.41 38.75 8.92
CA THR A 13 -27.50 38.23 7.87
C THR A 13 -26.04 37.95 8.23
N CYS A 14 -25.60 36.69 8.27
CA CYS A 14 -25.27 35.80 7.13
C CYS A 14 -24.12 36.29 6.25
N CYS A 15 -23.24 35.33 5.94
CA CYS A 15 -22.11 35.38 4.99
C CYS A 15 -20.91 36.20 5.49
N GLY A 16 -19.68 35.75 5.40
CA GLY A 16 -19.10 34.62 4.67
C GLY A 16 -17.60 34.90 4.64
N GLY A 17 -16.77 33.90 4.92
CA GLY A 17 -15.33 34.15 4.97
C GLY A 17 -14.49 33.00 5.51
N CYS A 18 -15.02 31.78 5.59
CA CYS A 18 -14.17 30.61 5.58
C CYS A 18 -13.81 30.37 4.11
N SER A 19 -12.83 31.13 3.61
CA SER A 19 -12.31 30.99 2.26
C SER A 19 -11.66 29.61 2.15
N ARG A 20 -12.45 28.73 1.56
CA ARG A 20 -12.07 27.42 1.04
C ARG A 20 -10.91 27.60 0.08
N GLN A 21 -9.73 27.19 0.51
CA GLN A 21 -8.65 26.73 -0.36
C GLN A 21 -7.99 25.53 0.31
N ALA A 22 -8.80 24.49 0.51
CA ALA A 22 -8.26 23.14 0.50
C ALA A 22 -8.31 22.72 -0.96
N ASP A 23 -7.28 23.12 -1.71
CA ASP A 23 -7.06 22.66 -3.07
C ASP A 23 -7.27 21.15 -3.09
N ALA A 24 -8.17 20.72 -3.97
CA ALA A 24 -8.44 19.32 -4.23
C ALA A 24 -7.09 18.67 -4.53
N VAL A 25 -6.52 17.93 -3.57
CA VAL A 25 -5.29 17.19 -3.79
C VAL A 25 -5.62 16.21 -4.91
N PRO A 26 -5.11 16.42 -6.14
CA PRO A 26 -5.31 15.44 -7.18
C PRO A 26 -4.66 14.14 -6.68
N LEU A 27 -5.16 12.99 -7.13
CA LEU A 27 -4.56 11.66 -6.95
C LEU A 27 -3.15 11.55 -7.61
N ARG A 28 -2.32 12.60 -7.57
CA ARG A 28 -0.88 12.56 -7.82
C ARG A 28 -0.20 12.09 -6.55
N THR A 29 -0.38 10.82 -6.20
CA THR A 29 0.46 10.18 -5.19
C THR A 29 1.87 10.05 -5.77
N ARG A 30 2.86 10.71 -5.15
CA ARG A 30 4.29 10.49 -5.45
C ARG A 30 4.57 8.98 -5.40
N ARG A 31 5.31 8.47 -6.37
CA ARG A 31 5.38 7.06 -6.74
C ARG A 31 6.41 6.37 -5.86
N HIS A 32 6.04 5.30 -5.15
CA HIS A 32 7.04 4.50 -4.45
C HIS A 32 6.52 3.08 -4.17
N PRO A 33 7.23 2.02 -4.60
CA PRO A 33 6.77 0.62 -4.49
C PRO A 33 6.71 0.08 -3.06
N ALA A 34 7.23 0.83 -2.08
CA ALA A 34 7.30 0.44 -0.68
C ALA A 34 6.34 1.28 0.18
N ARG A 35 5.17 1.62 -0.37
CA ARG A 35 4.12 2.32 0.36
C ARG A 35 3.04 1.36 0.81
N VAL A 36 2.62 1.52 2.07
CA VAL A 36 1.36 0.96 2.55
C VAL A 36 0.42 2.13 2.76
N ARG A 37 -0.79 2.00 2.22
CA ARG A 37 -1.85 2.99 2.33
C ARG A 37 -2.90 2.47 3.30
N CYS A 38 -3.27 3.29 4.28
CA CYS A 38 -4.41 3.02 5.14
C CYS A 38 -5.59 3.89 4.68
N LEU A 39 -6.71 3.25 4.35
CA LEU A 39 -7.98 3.90 4.08
C LEU A 39 -8.86 3.79 5.32
N ARG A 40 -9.54 4.87 5.67
CA ARG A 40 -10.53 4.89 6.75
C ARG A 40 -11.74 5.70 6.34
N ALA A 41 -12.90 5.36 6.89
CA ALA A 41 -14.04 6.27 6.85
C ALA A 41 -13.66 7.60 7.55
N ALA A 42 -14.11 8.72 7.00
CA ALA A 42 -13.83 10.08 7.45
C ALA A 42 -15.15 10.84 7.57
N SER A 43 -15.27 11.65 8.61
CA SER A 43 -16.41 12.55 8.85
C SER A 43 -16.44 13.77 7.91
N ALA A 44 -15.43 13.93 7.04
CA ALA A 44 -15.29 15.08 6.14
C ALA A 44 -15.91 14.81 4.75
N PRO A 45 -16.37 15.85 4.02
CA PRO A 45 -16.97 15.73 2.69
C PRO A 45 -15.91 15.45 1.62
N ARG A 46 -15.31 14.26 1.65
CA ARG A 46 -14.75 13.62 0.45
C ARG A 46 -15.89 12.90 -0.23
N ARG A 47 -15.88 12.79 -1.57
CA ARG A 47 -17.00 12.24 -2.37
C ARG A 47 -17.51 10.84 -1.94
N ARG A 48 -16.78 10.10 -1.10
CA ARG A 48 -17.20 8.82 -0.47
C ARG A 48 -16.85 8.70 1.03
N GLY A 49 -16.52 9.81 1.71
CA GLY A 49 -16.18 9.77 3.14
C GLY A 49 -14.97 8.90 3.49
N LEU A 50 -13.92 8.84 2.64
CA LEU A 50 -12.68 8.09 2.92
C LEU A 50 -11.47 9.02 3.12
N ALA A 51 -10.78 8.90 4.25
CA ALA A 51 -9.44 9.44 4.47
C ALA A 51 -8.37 8.41 4.09
N ALA A 52 -7.29 8.89 3.48
CA ALA A 52 -6.15 8.07 3.09
C ALA A 52 -4.88 8.57 3.77
N TYR A 53 -4.18 7.65 4.43
CA TYR A 53 -2.88 7.88 5.05
C TYR A 53 -1.84 7.00 4.38
N LEU A 54 -0.62 7.50 4.20
CA LEU A 54 0.46 6.81 3.49
C LEU A 54 1.66 6.69 4.42
N LEU A 55 2.26 5.50 4.46
CA LEU A 55 3.51 5.23 5.14
C LEU A 55 4.61 4.97 4.10
N ASP A 56 5.66 5.79 4.13
CA ASP A 56 6.93 5.43 3.50
C ASP A 56 7.64 4.44 4.43
N GLN A 57 7.92 3.23 3.97
CA GLN A 57 8.62 2.24 4.77
C GLN A 57 10.03 2.72 5.13
N ARG A 58 10.60 2.26 6.25
CA ARG A 58 12.00 2.55 6.60
C ARG A 58 12.94 2.23 5.43
N GLY A 59 13.94 3.08 5.22
CA GLY A 59 14.85 2.99 4.08
C GLY A 59 14.24 3.40 2.73
N HIS A 60 12.97 3.79 2.66
CA HIS A 60 12.27 4.15 1.43
C HIS A 60 11.67 5.56 1.50
N GLY A 61 11.50 6.20 0.35
CA GLY A 61 10.88 7.51 0.23
C GLY A 61 11.45 8.56 1.20
N ARG A 62 10.58 9.18 1.99
CA ARG A 62 10.94 10.24 2.94
C ARG A 62 11.33 9.71 4.32
N SER A 63 11.17 8.42 4.55
CA SER A 63 11.53 7.80 5.83
C SER A 63 13.03 7.65 5.97
N GLY A 64 13.51 7.76 7.21
CA GLY A 64 14.90 7.52 7.54
C GLY A 64 15.30 6.04 7.41
N GLY A 65 16.54 5.74 7.74
CA GLY A 65 17.14 4.42 7.58
C GLY A 65 17.92 4.28 6.27
N ARG A 66 18.79 3.27 6.23
CA ARG A 66 19.67 3.02 5.08
C ARG A 66 18.86 2.48 3.90
N ARG A 67 19.03 3.08 2.72
CA ARG A 67 18.36 2.66 1.46
C ARG A 67 18.65 1.20 1.14
N GLY A 68 17.63 0.44 0.74
CA GLY A 68 17.76 -0.97 0.38
C GLY A 68 18.24 -1.90 1.51
N TYR A 69 18.29 -1.42 2.76
CA TYR A 69 18.76 -2.21 3.89
C TYR A 69 17.66 -2.41 4.93
N LEU A 70 17.58 -3.63 5.41
CA LEU A 70 16.70 -4.04 6.50
C LEU A 70 17.46 -5.03 7.38
N SER A 71 17.53 -4.75 8.68
CA SER A 71 18.19 -5.67 9.60
C SER A 71 17.30 -6.85 9.97
N ARG A 72 15.99 -6.60 10.15
CA ARG A 72 14.99 -7.63 10.44
C ARG A 72 13.65 -7.24 9.82
N PHE A 73 12.95 -8.19 9.21
CA PHE A 73 11.64 -7.92 8.60
C PHE A 73 10.60 -7.42 9.60
N SER A 74 10.67 -7.89 10.85
CA SER A 74 9.76 -7.47 11.93
C SER A 74 9.78 -5.96 12.23
N GLN A 75 10.84 -5.23 11.84
CA GLN A 75 10.87 -3.78 11.98
C GLN A 75 9.81 -3.09 11.11
N LEU A 76 9.55 -3.61 9.90
CA LEU A 76 8.50 -3.09 9.02
C LEU A 76 7.10 -3.33 9.60
N LEU A 77 6.93 -4.47 10.30
CA LEU A 77 5.68 -4.81 10.96
C LEU A 77 5.43 -3.89 12.17
N GLY A 78 6.47 -3.62 12.95
CA GLY A 78 6.42 -2.64 14.05
C GLY A 78 6.10 -1.24 13.56
N ASP A 79 6.71 -0.78 12.46
CA ASP A 79 6.43 0.52 11.85
C ASP A 79 4.97 0.60 11.39
N LEU A 80 4.46 -0.43 10.71
CA LEU A 80 3.08 -0.49 10.28
C LEU A 80 2.11 -0.51 11.47
N GLN A 81 2.43 -1.21 12.55
CA GLN A 81 1.62 -1.21 13.78
C GLN A 81 1.55 0.18 14.40
N ALA A 82 2.70 0.85 14.55
CA ALA A 82 2.79 2.20 15.09
C ALA A 82 2.01 3.20 14.22
N PHE A 83 2.17 3.11 12.90
CA PHE A 83 1.43 3.92 11.94
C PHE A 83 -0.08 3.72 12.07
N ARG A 84 -0.56 2.47 12.14
CA ARG A 84 -1.98 2.17 12.30
C ARG A 84 -2.56 2.71 13.61
N ARG A 85 -1.80 2.63 14.71
CA ARG A 85 -2.17 3.23 16.01
C ARG A 85 -2.26 4.75 15.91
N ALA A 86 -1.29 5.41 15.28
CA ALA A 86 -1.33 6.86 15.07
C ALA A 86 -2.53 7.30 14.22
N VAL A 87 -2.88 6.55 13.18
CA VAL A 87 -4.06 6.81 12.34
C VAL A 87 -5.37 6.63 13.13
N ARG A 88 -5.46 5.59 13.99
CA ARG A 88 -6.61 5.37 14.88
C ARG A 88 -6.87 6.56 15.81
N LEU A 89 -5.83 7.19 16.33
CA LEU A 89 -5.98 8.35 17.22
C LEU A 89 -6.50 9.61 16.51
N ARG A 90 -6.36 9.68 15.19
CA ARG A 90 -6.74 10.86 14.38
C ARG A 90 -8.10 10.75 13.70
N THR A 91 -8.71 9.57 13.73
CA THR A 91 -9.92 9.28 12.94
C THR A 91 -10.81 8.27 13.63
N GLN A 92 -12.11 8.40 13.45
CA GLN A 92 -13.09 7.39 13.86
C GLN A 92 -13.40 6.44 12.69
N GLY A 93 -13.77 5.19 12.98
CA GLY A 93 -14.20 4.21 11.95
C GLY A 93 -13.24 3.05 11.68
N PRO A 94 -13.61 2.13 10.77
CA PRO A 94 -12.83 0.94 10.43
C PRO A 94 -11.59 1.26 9.58
N GLN A 95 -10.53 0.45 9.72
CA GLN A 95 -9.33 0.51 8.87
C GLN A 95 -9.38 -0.48 7.74
N VAL A 96 -8.99 -0.02 6.55
CA VAL A 96 -8.59 -0.86 5.44
C VAL A 96 -7.11 -0.64 5.16
N LEU A 97 -6.36 -1.73 4.96
CA LEU A 97 -4.98 -1.65 4.48
C LEU A 97 -4.93 -1.88 2.98
N LEU A 98 -4.05 -1.15 2.31
CA LEU A 98 -3.70 -1.38 0.92
C LEU A 98 -2.19 -1.50 0.80
N GLY A 99 -1.75 -2.65 0.32
CA GLY A 99 -0.36 -2.95 0.05
C GLY A 99 -0.16 -3.28 -1.42
N HIS A 100 0.75 -2.58 -2.07
CA HIS A 100 1.17 -2.88 -3.44
C HIS A 100 2.58 -3.47 -3.44
N SER A 101 2.85 -4.50 -4.25
CA SER A 101 4.19 -5.08 -4.43
C SER A 101 4.85 -5.46 -3.09
N PHE A 102 5.97 -4.83 -2.74
CA PHE A 102 6.63 -5.00 -1.46
C PHE A 102 5.72 -4.61 -0.28
N GLY A 103 4.94 -3.54 -0.40
CA GLY A 103 3.91 -3.17 0.57
C GLY A 103 2.81 -4.23 0.71
N GLY A 104 2.52 -4.99 -0.35
CA GLY A 104 1.64 -6.15 -0.33
C GLY A 104 2.19 -7.28 0.54
N LEU A 105 3.47 -7.63 0.36
CA LEU A 105 4.16 -8.59 1.22
C LEU A 105 4.17 -8.15 2.70
N VAL A 106 4.49 -6.88 2.96
CA VAL A 106 4.48 -6.33 4.34
C VAL A 106 3.08 -6.41 4.94
N THR A 107 2.04 -6.09 4.17
CA THR A 107 0.64 -6.15 4.63
C THR A 107 0.24 -7.59 4.96
N LEU A 108 0.54 -8.56 4.09
CA LEU A 108 0.22 -9.97 4.35
C LEU A 108 0.95 -10.51 5.58
N ARG A 109 2.25 -10.23 5.72
CA ARG A 109 3.02 -10.60 6.93
C ARG A 109 2.48 -9.97 8.20
N TYR A 110 2.01 -8.72 8.11
CA TYR A 110 1.40 -8.05 9.25
C TYR A 110 0.14 -8.80 9.69
N LEU A 111 -0.75 -9.11 8.76
CA LEU A 111 -2.03 -9.77 9.07
C LEU A 111 -1.83 -11.19 9.57
N GLU A 112 -0.84 -11.90 9.04
CA GLU A 112 -0.51 -13.25 9.49
C GLU A 112 0.08 -13.25 10.92
N THR A 113 0.95 -12.29 11.25
CA THR A 113 1.60 -12.23 12.58
C THR A 113 0.77 -11.55 13.67
N GLN A 114 -0.22 -10.73 13.31
CA GLN A 114 -0.99 -9.89 14.24
C GLN A 114 -2.50 -10.15 14.16
N PRO A 115 -2.99 -11.39 14.37
CA PRO A 115 -4.43 -11.68 14.32
C PRO A 115 -5.23 -10.90 15.38
N SER A 116 -4.60 -10.54 16.50
CA SER A 116 -5.22 -9.74 17.57
C SER A 116 -5.36 -8.24 17.26
N ASP A 117 -4.94 -7.78 16.09
CA ASP A 117 -5.04 -6.37 15.69
C ASP A 117 -5.89 -6.16 14.42
N PRO A 118 -7.20 -6.47 14.48
CA PRO A 118 -8.05 -6.61 13.30
C PRO A 118 -8.18 -5.32 12.48
N ILE A 119 -8.46 -5.52 11.19
CA ILE A 119 -8.85 -4.52 10.20
C ILE A 119 -10.20 -4.92 9.60
N ALA A 120 -10.91 -3.97 8.98
CA ALA A 120 -12.14 -4.31 8.27
C ALA A 120 -11.87 -5.10 6.99
N ALA A 121 -10.79 -4.76 6.26
CA ALA A 121 -10.37 -5.49 5.07
C ALA A 121 -8.96 -5.08 4.61
N ALA A 122 -8.33 -5.89 3.77
CA ALA A 122 -7.09 -5.54 3.07
C ALA A 122 -7.24 -5.65 1.55
N VAL A 123 -6.65 -4.72 0.82
CA VAL A 123 -6.46 -4.77 -0.64
C VAL A 123 -4.98 -5.06 -0.92
N ILE A 124 -4.72 -6.17 -1.58
CA ILE A 124 -3.38 -6.67 -1.87
C ILE A 124 -3.17 -6.62 -3.39
N SER A 125 -2.36 -5.67 -3.85
CA SER A 125 -2.09 -5.45 -5.27
C SER A 125 -0.71 -5.98 -5.64
N SER A 126 -0.64 -6.85 -6.66
CA SER A 126 0.59 -7.42 -7.20
C SER A 126 1.62 -7.81 -6.13
N PRO A 127 1.26 -8.59 -5.09
CA PRO A 127 2.11 -8.78 -3.92
C PRO A 127 3.41 -9.49 -4.30
N TRP A 128 4.54 -8.99 -3.80
CA TRP A 128 5.85 -9.55 -4.12
C TRP A 128 6.16 -10.81 -3.30
N LEU A 129 5.44 -11.90 -3.58
CA LEU A 129 5.62 -13.22 -2.94
C LEU A 129 6.77 -14.02 -3.55
N ALA A 130 7.06 -13.81 -4.82
CA ALA A 130 8.26 -14.26 -5.51
C ALA A 130 8.54 -13.34 -6.72
N LEU A 131 9.75 -13.46 -7.28
CA LEU A 131 10.04 -12.86 -8.59
C LEU A 131 9.40 -13.69 -9.70
N ALA A 132 8.87 -13.01 -10.72
CA ALA A 132 8.33 -13.66 -11.93
C ALA A 132 9.42 -14.37 -12.76
N PHE A 133 10.68 -13.99 -12.58
CA PHE A 133 11.83 -14.59 -13.24
C PHE A 133 12.79 -15.23 -12.23
N ARG A 134 13.60 -16.18 -12.71
CA ARG A 134 14.67 -16.78 -11.92
C ARG A 134 15.99 -16.07 -12.20
N PRO A 135 16.62 -15.41 -11.21
CA PRO A 135 17.95 -14.85 -11.39
C PRO A 135 18.97 -15.94 -11.76
N PRO A 136 19.97 -15.61 -12.62
CA PRO A 136 21.06 -16.52 -12.97
C PRO A 136 21.70 -17.19 -11.75
N ALA A 137 22.09 -18.46 -11.89
CA ALA A 137 22.61 -19.26 -10.78
C ALA A 137 23.80 -18.60 -10.08
N TRP A 138 24.73 -18.03 -10.85
CA TRP A 138 25.90 -17.34 -10.32
C TRP A 138 25.53 -16.12 -9.44
N LYS A 139 24.50 -15.34 -9.82
CA LYS A 139 24.01 -14.21 -8.99
C LYS A 139 23.43 -14.70 -7.67
N ARG A 140 22.75 -15.86 -7.68
CA ARG A 140 22.20 -16.48 -6.46
C ARG A 140 23.30 -16.99 -5.52
N VAL A 141 24.34 -17.61 -6.09
CA VAL A 141 25.51 -18.10 -5.32
C VAL A 141 26.31 -16.93 -4.75
N ALA A 142 26.65 -15.94 -5.58
CA ALA A 142 27.36 -14.74 -5.15
C ALA A 142 26.56 -13.98 -4.09
N GLY A 143 25.26 -13.83 -4.27
CA GLY A 143 24.37 -13.22 -3.29
C GLY A 143 24.41 -13.93 -1.93
N ARG A 144 24.39 -15.27 -1.91
CA ARG A 144 24.49 -16.05 -0.67
C ARG A 144 25.83 -15.84 0.03
N VAL A 145 26.95 -15.84 -0.71
CA VAL A 145 28.28 -15.60 -0.13
C VAL A 145 28.40 -14.18 0.42
N LEU A 146 27.90 -13.17 -0.31
CA LEU A 146 27.91 -11.77 0.17
C LEU A 146 27.02 -11.56 1.41
N GLN A 147 25.98 -12.37 1.60
CA GLN A 147 25.13 -12.27 2.79
C GLN A 147 25.90 -12.52 4.09
N ASP A 148 26.84 -13.46 4.07
CA ASP A 148 27.57 -13.86 5.27
C ASP A 148 28.81 -12.98 5.50
N LEU A 149 29.40 -12.45 4.42
CA LEU A 149 30.60 -11.62 4.49
C LEU A 149 30.30 -10.12 4.67
N TRP A 150 29.27 -9.60 3.99
CA TRP A 150 28.99 -8.16 3.98
C TRP A 150 27.51 -7.83 3.77
N ALA A 151 26.69 -8.26 4.73
CA ALA A 151 25.22 -8.16 4.68
C ALA A 151 24.66 -6.75 4.39
N THR A 152 25.42 -5.69 4.67
CA THR A 152 24.95 -4.30 4.52
C THR A 152 25.36 -3.64 3.21
N PHE A 153 26.25 -4.27 2.41
CA PHE A 153 26.77 -3.69 1.18
C PHE A 153 25.63 -3.37 0.18
N PRO A 154 25.54 -2.16 -0.39
CA PRO A 154 24.47 -1.80 -1.32
C PRO A 154 24.77 -2.39 -2.70
N VAL A 155 23.96 -3.36 -3.13
CA VAL A 155 24.05 -3.93 -4.48
C VAL A 155 23.03 -3.25 -5.37
N PRO A 156 23.40 -2.83 -6.60
CA PRO A 156 22.43 -2.36 -7.58
C PRO A 156 21.30 -3.37 -7.79
N PHE A 157 20.08 -2.92 -7.53
CA PHE A 157 18.84 -3.66 -7.71
C PHE A 157 17.79 -2.67 -8.21
N SER A 158 17.81 -2.45 -9.51
CA SER A 158 16.82 -1.63 -10.20
C SER A 158 15.84 -2.55 -10.91
N LEU A 159 14.56 -2.21 -10.83
CA LEU A 159 13.54 -2.84 -11.64
C LEU A 159 13.70 -2.33 -13.08
N ASP A 160 13.39 -3.19 -14.04
CA ASP A 160 13.19 -2.74 -15.41
C ASP A 160 11.93 -1.88 -15.44
N THR A 161 12.10 -0.58 -15.69
CA THR A 161 10.99 0.37 -15.67
C THR A 161 9.97 0.09 -16.76
N GLU A 162 10.36 -0.55 -17.86
CA GLU A 162 9.44 -0.91 -18.95
C GLU A 162 8.42 -1.98 -18.53
N HIS A 163 8.71 -2.70 -17.44
CA HIS A 163 7.84 -3.74 -16.90
C HIS A 163 6.89 -3.25 -15.80
N LEU A 164 6.91 -1.95 -15.48
CA LEU A 164 6.07 -1.37 -14.42
C LEU A 164 4.63 -1.17 -14.89
N SER A 165 4.41 -0.36 -15.92
CA SER A 165 3.08 -0.06 -16.47
C SER A 165 3.11 -0.10 -17.99
N ARG A 166 1.94 -0.32 -18.59
CA ARG A 166 1.72 -0.12 -20.03
C ARG A 166 1.77 1.35 -20.44
N ASP A 167 1.62 2.26 -19.47
CA ASP A 167 1.76 3.70 -19.70
C ASP A 167 3.24 4.11 -19.56
N PRO A 168 3.93 4.51 -20.65
CA PRO A 168 5.33 4.92 -20.60
C PRO A 168 5.57 6.19 -19.77
N ALA A 169 4.55 7.05 -19.59
CA ALA A 169 4.66 8.21 -18.70
C ALA A 169 4.69 7.80 -17.21
N ILE A 170 4.11 6.64 -16.88
CA ILE A 170 4.23 6.04 -15.56
C ILE A 170 5.66 5.53 -15.33
N ASN A 171 6.22 4.86 -16.33
CA ASN A 171 7.57 4.29 -16.26
C ASN A 171 8.65 5.38 -16.17
N THR A 172 8.54 6.42 -17.01
CA THR A 172 9.48 7.56 -17.03
C THR A 172 9.51 8.27 -15.69
N ALA A 173 8.36 8.73 -15.19
CA ALA A 173 8.33 9.46 -13.93
C ALA A 173 8.52 8.56 -12.69
N TYR A 174 8.59 7.22 -12.84
CA TYR A 174 9.15 6.35 -11.80
C TYR A 174 10.68 6.42 -11.80
N GLY A 175 11.30 6.28 -12.99
CA GLY A 175 12.75 6.31 -13.14
C GLY A 175 13.39 7.64 -12.74
N GLU A 176 12.65 8.73 -12.89
CA GLU A 176 13.08 10.09 -12.52
C GLU A 176 12.76 10.48 -11.06
N ASP A 177 12.02 9.67 -10.29
CA ASP A 177 11.63 10.04 -8.93
C ASP A 177 12.82 9.88 -7.95
N PRO A 178 13.34 10.98 -7.36
CA PRO A 178 14.47 10.92 -6.44
C PRO A 178 14.15 10.20 -5.12
N ALA A 179 12.86 9.95 -4.85
CA ALA A 179 12.44 9.14 -3.70
C ALA A 179 12.70 7.64 -3.91
N VAL A 180 12.77 7.19 -5.17
CA VAL A 180 13.03 5.78 -5.54
C VAL A 180 14.53 5.50 -5.46
N HIS A 181 14.90 4.36 -4.88
CA HIS A 181 16.28 3.90 -4.85
C HIS A 181 16.45 2.60 -5.64
N GLY A 182 17.56 2.48 -6.36
CA GLY A 182 17.93 1.28 -7.14
C GLY A 182 18.91 0.36 -6.43
N VAL A 183 18.83 0.23 -5.11
CA VAL A 183 19.75 -0.59 -4.30
C VAL A 183 19.02 -1.58 -3.41
N MET A 184 19.63 -2.75 -3.22
CA MET A 184 19.22 -3.77 -2.27
C MET A 184 20.47 -4.37 -1.61
N SER A 185 20.45 -4.48 -0.30
CA SER A 185 21.52 -5.13 0.46
C SER A 185 21.31 -6.65 0.52
N PRO A 186 22.38 -7.46 0.59
CA PRO A 186 22.27 -8.91 0.75
C PRO A 186 21.46 -9.31 1.99
N GLY A 187 21.65 -8.62 3.12
CA GLY A 187 20.89 -8.83 4.36
C GLY A 187 19.41 -8.49 4.20
N GLY A 188 19.09 -7.36 3.55
CA GLY A 188 17.70 -7.01 3.23
C GLY A 188 17.03 -8.05 2.33
N TRP A 189 17.75 -8.54 1.31
CA TRP A 189 17.26 -9.63 0.44
C TRP A 189 16.97 -10.91 1.23
N ARG A 190 17.82 -11.28 2.19
CA ARG A 190 17.62 -12.44 3.07
C ARG A 190 16.32 -12.32 3.87
N GLU A 191 16.11 -11.17 4.49
CA GLU A 191 14.89 -10.90 5.28
C GLU A 191 13.63 -10.94 4.41
N ILE A 192 13.69 -10.43 3.19
CA ILE A 192 12.57 -10.48 2.23
C ILE A 192 12.27 -11.93 1.82
N LYS A 193 13.30 -12.71 1.48
CA LYS A 193 13.14 -14.14 1.14
C LYS A 193 12.56 -14.95 2.30
N TRP A 194 13.01 -14.68 3.53
CA TRP A 194 12.45 -15.29 4.73
C TRP A 194 10.97 -14.94 4.89
N ALA A 195 10.61 -13.66 4.76
CA ALA A 195 9.22 -13.21 4.86
C ALA A 195 8.33 -13.84 3.77
N GLN A 196 8.80 -13.93 2.53
CA GLN A 196 8.09 -14.62 1.45
C GLN A 196 7.79 -16.08 1.80
N GLY A 197 8.79 -16.83 2.29
CA GLY A 197 8.59 -18.23 2.70
C GLY A 197 7.63 -18.36 3.88
N ALA A 198 7.80 -17.50 4.89
CA ALA A 198 7.00 -17.54 6.10
C ALA A 198 5.52 -17.18 5.84
N VAL A 199 5.22 -16.21 4.96
CA VAL A 199 3.81 -15.88 4.66
C VAL A 199 3.12 -16.99 3.88
N ILE A 200 3.84 -17.66 2.99
CA ILE A 200 3.32 -18.78 2.22
C ILE A 200 3.03 -19.97 3.15
N ALA A 201 3.90 -20.24 4.12
CA ALA A 201 3.73 -21.31 5.09
C ALA A 201 2.58 -21.03 6.08
N ASP A 202 2.52 -19.83 6.64
CA ASP A 202 1.67 -19.51 7.78
C ASP A 202 0.43 -18.66 7.39
N GLY A 203 0.21 -18.42 6.10
CA GLY A 203 -0.85 -17.52 5.61
C GLY A 203 -2.26 -17.87 6.08
N GLN A 204 -2.49 -19.12 6.50
CA GLN A 204 -3.76 -19.57 7.06
C GLN A 204 -4.18 -18.87 8.36
N ARG A 205 -3.26 -18.14 9.00
CA ARG A 205 -3.54 -17.30 10.18
C ARG A 205 -4.21 -15.97 9.82
N ILE A 206 -4.28 -15.63 8.52
CA ILE A 206 -4.92 -14.39 8.07
C ILE A 206 -6.44 -14.57 8.09
N GLU A 207 -7.09 -13.92 9.06
CA GLU A 207 -8.54 -13.95 9.24
C GLU A 207 -9.25 -12.76 8.56
N SER A 208 -8.50 -11.69 8.28
CA SER A 208 -9.06 -10.46 7.70
C SER A 208 -9.57 -10.69 6.27
N PRO A 209 -10.67 -10.03 5.86
CA PRO A 209 -11.10 -10.09 4.46
C PRO A 209 -10.07 -9.51 3.49
N LEU A 210 -9.80 -10.21 2.40
CA LEU A 210 -8.80 -9.81 1.41
C LEU A 210 -9.41 -9.62 0.02
N LEU A 211 -8.93 -8.61 -0.69
CA LEU A 211 -9.06 -8.46 -2.14
C LEU A 211 -7.68 -8.51 -2.77
N PHE A 212 -7.42 -9.52 -3.59
CA PHE A 212 -6.22 -9.59 -4.42
C PHE A 212 -6.48 -8.98 -5.79
N LEU A 213 -5.59 -8.09 -6.21
CA LEU A 213 -5.54 -7.51 -7.54
C LEU A 213 -4.26 -8.01 -8.20
N LEU A 214 -4.39 -8.88 -9.21
CA LEU A 214 -3.28 -9.58 -9.82
C LEU A 214 -3.16 -9.21 -11.30
N ALA A 215 -1.95 -8.86 -11.72
CA ALA A 215 -1.59 -8.49 -13.08
C ALA A 215 -1.17 -9.75 -13.85
N GLY A 216 -1.83 -10.03 -14.98
CA GLY A 216 -1.55 -11.23 -15.76
C GLY A 216 -0.21 -11.22 -16.47
N GLU A 217 0.25 -10.03 -16.87
CA GLU A 217 1.55 -9.81 -17.54
C GLU A 217 2.58 -9.18 -16.58
N ASP A 218 2.51 -9.52 -15.29
CA ASP A 218 3.49 -9.06 -14.30
C ASP A 218 4.85 -9.75 -14.51
N ARG A 219 5.83 -8.99 -15.00
CA ARG A 219 7.21 -9.46 -15.22
C ARG A 219 8.12 -9.26 -14.01
N ILE A 220 7.59 -8.74 -12.90
CA ILE A 220 8.33 -8.43 -11.68
C ILE A 220 7.95 -9.41 -10.57
N ALA A 221 6.66 -9.48 -10.23
CA ALA A 221 6.13 -10.37 -9.21
C ALA A 221 5.38 -11.54 -9.86
N ASP A 222 5.57 -12.76 -9.33
CA ASP A 222 4.89 -13.95 -9.83
C ASP A 222 3.39 -13.90 -9.49
N ALA A 223 2.57 -13.48 -10.46
CA ALA A 223 1.13 -13.36 -10.31
C ALA A 223 0.43 -14.71 -10.15
N HIS A 224 0.95 -15.78 -10.75
CA HIS A 224 0.39 -17.13 -10.60
C HIS A 224 0.62 -17.67 -9.19
N LEU A 225 1.80 -17.42 -8.60
CA LEU A 225 2.03 -17.71 -7.19
C LEU A 225 1.10 -16.87 -6.30
N GLY A 226 0.91 -15.58 -6.63
CA GLY A 226 -0.06 -14.71 -5.96
C GLY A 226 -1.48 -15.29 -5.98
N ARG A 227 -1.90 -15.83 -7.13
CA ARG A 227 -3.20 -16.48 -7.30
C ARG A 227 -3.30 -17.77 -6.49
N ALA A 228 -2.32 -18.66 -6.61
CA ALA A 228 -2.28 -19.93 -5.89
C ALA A 228 -2.27 -19.72 -4.37
N PHE A 229 -1.53 -18.72 -3.88
CA PHE A 229 -1.55 -18.32 -2.48
C PHE A 229 -2.95 -17.87 -2.04
N ALA A 230 -3.57 -16.95 -2.79
CA ALA A 230 -4.90 -16.43 -2.48
C ALA A 230 -5.98 -17.51 -2.47
N ASP A 231 -5.98 -18.40 -3.47
CA ASP A 231 -6.94 -19.52 -3.59
C ASP A 231 -6.76 -20.55 -2.46
N GLY A 232 -5.56 -20.65 -1.87
CA GLY A 232 -5.26 -21.56 -0.77
C GLY A 232 -5.67 -21.04 0.62
N LEU A 233 -6.04 -19.77 0.77
CA LEU A 233 -6.41 -19.18 2.07
C LEU A 233 -7.82 -19.59 2.50
N LYS A 234 -8.01 -19.92 3.78
CA LYS A 234 -9.33 -20.25 4.36
C LYS A 234 -10.25 -19.04 4.60
N GLY A 235 -9.69 -17.83 4.65
CA GLY A 235 -10.44 -16.60 4.97
C GLY A 235 -11.36 -16.12 3.84
N THR A 236 -12.05 -15.01 4.06
CA THR A 236 -12.84 -14.37 2.99
C THR A 236 -11.92 -13.69 1.98
N VAL A 237 -11.62 -14.37 0.89
CA VAL A 237 -10.72 -13.88 -0.17
C VAL A 237 -11.48 -13.66 -1.47
N GLN A 238 -11.29 -12.49 -2.07
CA GLN A 238 -11.70 -12.21 -3.45
C GLN A 238 -10.47 -12.00 -4.30
N VAL A 239 -10.47 -12.57 -5.51
CA VAL A 239 -9.38 -12.37 -6.47
C VAL A 239 -9.92 -11.67 -7.71
N ARG A 240 -9.17 -10.69 -8.21
CA ARG A 240 -9.36 -10.05 -9.51
C ARG A 240 -8.09 -10.21 -10.31
N TRP A 241 -8.25 -10.78 -11.49
CA TRP A 241 -7.18 -11.04 -12.44
C TRP A 241 -7.34 -10.10 -13.61
N TYR A 242 -6.29 -9.37 -13.97
CA TYR A 242 -6.26 -8.44 -15.09
C TYR A 242 -5.26 -8.96 -16.12
N PRO A 243 -5.70 -9.76 -17.10
CA PRO A 243 -4.82 -10.49 -18.01
C PRO A 243 -3.73 -9.63 -18.66
N GLU A 244 -4.06 -8.41 -19.05
CA GLU A 244 -3.24 -7.52 -19.87
C GLU A 244 -2.39 -6.52 -19.06
N MET A 245 -2.65 -6.37 -17.75
CA MET A 245 -1.98 -5.36 -16.94
C MET A 245 -0.59 -5.80 -16.51
N TYR A 246 0.32 -4.82 -16.39
CA TYR A 246 1.66 -5.01 -15.84
C TYR A 246 1.67 -4.79 -14.32
N HIS A 247 2.84 -4.78 -13.71
CA HIS A 247 3.03 -4.75 -12.26
C HIS A 247 2.20 -3.66 -11.55
N GLU A 248 2.24 -2.41 -12.03
CA GLU A 248 1.60 -1.23 -11.46
C GLU A 248 0.12 -1.09 -11.90
N ILE A 249 -0.71 -2.08 -11.54
CA ILE A 249 -2.16 -2.15 -11.83
C ILE A 249 -2.90 -0.84 -11.52
N LEU A 250 -2.53 -0.15 -10.43
CA LEU A 250 -3.17 1.10 -10.00
C LEU A 250 -2.82 2.31 -10.87
N HIS A 251 -1.82 2.16 -11.73
CA HIS A 251 -1.31 3.16 -12.66
C HIS A 251 -1.37 2.67 -14.11
N ASP A 252 -2.22 1.69 -14.38
CA ASP A 252 -2.50 1.20 -15.72
C ASP A 252 -3.43 2.17 -16.50
N PRO A 253 -3.40 2.22 -17.85
CA PRO A 253 -4.36 2.98 -18.64
C PRO A 253 -5.84 2.65 -18.38
N GLN A 254 -6.15 1.44 -17.88
CA GLN A 254 -7.49 0.98 -17.52
C GLN A 254 -7.73 0.92 -16.00
N ARG A 255 -6.92 1.65 -15.21
CA ARG A 255 -6.99 1.70 -13.74
C ARG A 255 -8.36 2.05 -13.17
N GLU A 256 -9.21 2.76 -13.93
CA GLU A 256 -10.55 3.14 -13.49
C GLU A 256 -11.40 1.91 -13.10
N ARG A 257 -11.29 0.81 -13.85
CA ARG A 257 -11.95 -0.46 -13.51
C ARG A 257 -11.44 -1.02 -12.19
N VAL A 258 -10.11 -0.99 -11.99
CA VAL A 258 -9.46 -1.47 -10.77
C VAL A 258 -9.93 -0.67 -9.57
N PHE A 259 -9.95 0.66 -9.68
CA PHE A 259 -10.44 1.53 -8.60
C PHE A 259 -11.91 1.29 -8.29
N GLN A 260 -12.76 1.05 -9.28
CA GLN A 260 -14.17 0.72 -9.06
C GLN A 260 -14.33 -0.56 -8.25
N GLU A 261 -13.64 -1.64 -8.64
CA GLU A 261 -13.68 -2.94 -7.95
C GLU A 261 -13.13 -2.82 -6.51
N MET A 262 -12.04 -2.08 -6.32
CA MET A 262 -11.50 -1.77 -4.99
C MET A 262 -12.50 -1.02 -4.11
N LEU A 263 -13.13 0.02 -4.64
CA LEU A 263 -14.09 0.82 -3.88
C LEU A 263 -15.32 0.02 -3.52
N GLN A 264 -15.86 -0.79 -4.45
CA GLN A 264 -16.99 -1.69 -4.16
C GLN A 264 -16.64 -2.66 -3.02
N PHE A 265 -15.45 -3.26 -3.06
CA PHE A 265 -14.98 -4.14 -1.99
C PHE A 265 -14.84 -3.41 -0.66
N VAL A 266 -14.29 -2.19 -0.65
CA VAL A 266 -14.13 -1.39 0.57
C VAL A 266 -15.47 -0.95 1.14
N ASP A 267 -16.36 -0.40 0.31
CA ASP A 267 -17.68 0.10 0.69
C ASP A 267 -18.52 -1.01 1.34
N ALA A 268 -18.46 -2.24 0.82
CA ALA A 268 -19.12 -3.41 1.39
C ALA A 268 -18.62 -3.83 2.79
N ARG A 269 -17.49 -3.32 3.26
CA ARG A 269 -16.84 -3.72 4.53
C ARG A 269 -16.84 -2.64 5.60
N ILE A 270 -16.90 -1.38 5.18
CA ILE A 270 -16.87 -0.26 6.11
C ILE A 270 -18.26 0.16 6.56
N GLY A 271 -19.31 -0.23 5.83
CA GLY A 271 -20.69 0.20 6.08
C GLY A 271 -20.86 1.70 5.82
N HIS A 272 -21.86 2.09 5.03
CA HIS A 272 -22.27 3.49 5.01
C HIS A 272 -23.08 3.76 6.28
N ALA A 273 -22.45 4.36 7.28
CA ALA A 273 -23.16 4.99 8.38
C ALA A 273 -23.85 6.28 7.89
#